data_AF-A0A937IR83-F1
#
_entry.id   AF-A0A937IR83-F1
#
_cell.length_a   1.000
_cell.length_b   1.000
_cell.length_c   1.000
_cell.angle_alpha   90.00
_cell.angle_beta   90.00
_cell.angle_gamma   90.00
#
_symmetry.space_group_name_H-M   'P 1'
#
loop_
_entity.id
_entity.type
_entity.pdbx_description
1 polymer ?
#
loop_
_entity_poly.entity_id
_entity_poly.type
_entity_poly.pdbx_seq_one_letter_code
_entity_poly.pdbx_strand_id
1 'polypeptide(L)'
;WGLLFAYATVVAWSWTVAQSLFLHGWVQYNELELGGRLGIHYQSLYLLIAAFILEAQLWDSSSKKHQLLNVLLIAWLLFGCIMLSARIHLILLPIFILVRTLDLLRGKATNKKKASLWAAGIIIAMVALMATLPGTARRLTDLKNEWRSLDGMVEGKQTNHRVYLWRYGWNVAKESPIIGLGNGAGDEVLHQALQSCDAVFYNKKEPYYLYEFKYDFHNIILQNFAEGGIVGVAILLFLFVVGFLQSQGPWRYAWALFFLTGMTESLLERQAGVFLLTFLILQIQARNSSPETR
;
A
#
# COMPACT_ATOMS: atom_id res chain seq x y z
N TRP A 1 -20.99 -1.90 7.05
CA TRP A 1 -19.80 -1.02 7.10
C TRP A 1 -18.84 -1.24 5.93
N GLY A 2 -18.42 -2.46 5.61
CA GLY A 2 -17.50 -2.69 4.47
C GLY A 2 -17.97 -2.16 3.10
N LEU A 3 -19.22 -2.40 2.72
CA LEU A 3 -19.76 -1.86 1.46
C LEU A 3 -19.78 -0.32 1.43
N LEU A 4 -20.14 0.30 2.56
CA LEU A 4 -20.12 1.75 2.68
C LEU A 4 -18.70 2.29 2.51
N PHE A 5 -17.70 1.65 3.13
CA PHE A 5 -16.29 1.98 2.92
C PHE A 5 -15.90 1.87 1.43
N ALA A 6 -16.28 0.78 0.75
CA ALA A 6 -15.93 0.58 -0.64
C ALA A 6 -16.57 1.63 -1.56
N TYR A 7 -17.86 1.93 -1.38
CA TYR A 7 -18.53 2.97 -2.17
C TYR A 7 -18.02 4.39 -1.84
N ALA A 8 -17.75 4.69 -0.57
CA ALA A 8 -17.12 5.95 -0.19
C ALA A 8 -15.74 6.12 -0.82
N THR A 9 -14.95 5.03 -0.87
CA THR A 9 -13.65 5.01 -1.55
C THR A 9 -13.78 5.26 -3.05
N VAL A 10 -14.76 4.64 -3.71
CA VAL A 10 -15.08 4.89 -5.13
C VAL A 10 -15.42 6.37 -5.35
N VAL A 11 -16.32 6.93 -4.53
CA VAL A 11 -16.75 8.33 -4.66
C VAL A 11 -15.57 9.28 -4.45
N ALA A 12 -14.76 9.05 -3.40
CA ALA A 12 -13.58 9.85 -3.13
C ALA A 12 -12.57 9.79 -4.29
N TRP A 13 -12.29 8.60 -4.82
CA TRP A 13 -11.42 8.42 -5.97
C TRP A 13 -11.95 9.12 -7.23
N SER A 14 -13.24 8.96 -7.54
CA SER A 14 -13.88 9.65 -8.67
C SER A 14 -13.80 11.16 -8.53
N TRP A 15 -14.05 11.70 -7.33
CA TRP A 15 -13.91 13.12 -7.05
C TRP A 15 -12.47 13.60 -7.24
N THR A 16 -11.49 12.83 -6.76
CA THR A 16 -10.06 13.10 -6.92
C THR A 16 -9.68 13.26 -8.38
N VAL A 17 -10.10 12.31 -9.21
CA VAL A 17 -9.80 12.33 -10.64
C VAL A 17 -10.52 13.50 -11.31
N ALA A 18 -11.81 13.71 -11.02
CA ALA A 18 -12.57 14.83 -11.59
C ALA A 18 -11.94 16.19 -11.25
N GLN A 19 -11.54 16.39 -9.99
CA GLN A 19 -10.89 17.61 -9.53
C GLN A 19 -9.52 17.79 -10.20
N SER A 20 -8.72 16.72 -10.27
CA SER A 20 -7.40 16.75 -10.94
C SER A 20 -7.54 17.10 -12.43
N LEU A 21 -8.51 16.49 -13.11
CA LEU A 21 -8.83 16.79 -14.51
C LEU A 21 -9.29 18.23 -14.71
N PHE A 22 -10.09 18.75 -13.79
CA PHE A 22 -10.60 20.12 -13.86
C PHE A 22 -9.47 21.16 -13.65
N LEU A 23 -8.58 20.93 -12.69
CA LEU A 23 -7.54 21.90 -12.30
C LEU A 23 -6.28 21.82 -13.17
N HIS A 24 -5.92 20.63 -13.64
CA HIS A 24 -4.63 20.38 -14.28
C HIS A 24 -4.75 19.66 -15.64
N GLY A 25 -5.97 19.32 -16.08
CA GLY A 25 -6.16 18.50 -17.27
C GLY A 25 -5.71 17.05 -17.04
N TRP A 26 -5.29 16.36 -18.10
CA TRP A 26 -4.78 15.00 -17.95
C TRP A 26 -3.40 15.01 -17.27
N VAL A 27 -3.36 14.52 -16.03
CA VAL A 27 -2.17 14.57 -15.18
C VAL A 27 -1.51 13.22 -14.92
N GLN A 28 -0.19 13.22 -14.75
CA GLN A 28 0.57 12.07 -14.26
C GLN A 28 0.40 11.91 -12.73
N TYR A 29 0.83 10.77 -12.18
CA TYR A 29 0.77 10.46 -10.73
C TYR A 29 1.36 11.55 -9.80
N ASN A 30 2.30 12.36 -10.31
CA ASN A 30 2.94 13.45 -9.58
C ASN A 30 2.08 14.73 -9.47
N GLU A 31 1.04 14.85 -10.30
CA GLU A 31 0.21 16.05 -10.44
C GLU A 31 -1.27 15.77 -10.11
N LEU A 32 -1.56 14.57 -9.59
CA LEU A 32 -2.84 14.27 -8.96
C LEU A 32 -2.97 15.11 -7.68
N GLU A 33 -4.03 15.90 -7.60
CA GLU A 33 -4.33 16.89 -6.53
C GLU A 33 -4.19 16.32 -5.11
N LEU A 34 -4.40 15.01 -4.94
CA LEU A 34 -4.38 14.36 -3.65
C LEU A 34 -3.00 13.95 -3.15
N GLY A 35 -1.96 14.04 -3.99
CA GLY A 35 -0.57 13.79 -3.57
C GLY A 35 -0.13 14.68 -2.39
N GLY A 36 -0.73 15.87 -2.26
CA GLY A 36 -0.46 16.80 -1.15
C GLY A 36 -1.25 16.53 0.14
N ARG A 37 -2.35 15.74 0.11
CA ARG A 37 -3.22 15.52 1.29
C ARG A 37 -3.08 14.12 1.89
N LEU A 38 -2.90 13.11 1.05
CA LEU A 38 -2.75 11.72 1.48
C LEU A 38 -1.72 11.04 0.58
N GLY A 39 -0.68 10.44 1.16
CA GLY A 39 0.38 9.80 0.37
C GLY A 39 -0.18 8.73 -0.59
N ILE A 40 0.44 8.61 -1.77
CA ILE A 40 0.00 7.68 -2.84
C ILE A 40 -0.12 6.22 -2.36
N HIS A 41 0.69 5.84 -1.36
CA HIS A 41 0.68 4.51 -0.76
C HIS A 41 -0.60 4.26 0.03
N TYR A 42 -1.06 5.23 0.82
CA TYR A 42 -2.33 5.14 1.55
C TYR A 42 -3.51 5.10 0.59
N GLN A 43 -3.53 5.99 -0.41
CA GLN A 43 -4.60 5.98 -1.41
C GLN A 43 -4.70 4.62 -2.11
N SER A 44 -3.58 4.09 -2.61
CA SER A 44 -3.54 2.79 -3.27
C SER A 44 -4.02 1.66 -2.35
N LEU A 45 -3.62 1.69 -1.07
CA LEU A 45 -4.06 0.73 -0.06
C LEU A 45 -5.59 0.75 0.10
N TYR A 46 -6.21 1.93 0.19
CA TYR A 46 -7.66 2.07 0.32
C TYR A 46 -8.39 1.57 -0.93
N LEU A 47 -7.91 1.94 -2.14
CA LEU A 47 -8.49 1.48 -3.41
C LEU A 47 -8.49 -0.05 -3.51
N LEU A 48 -7.38 -0.70 -3.14
CA LEU A 48 -7.25 -2.15 -3.19
C LEU A 48 -8.15 -2.86 -2.18
N ILE A 49 -8.24 -2.34 -0.94
CA ILE A 49 -9.15 -2.89 0.07
C ILE A 49 -10.61 -2.78 -0.41
N ALA A 50 -11.01 -1.63 -0.97
CA ALA A 50 -12.33 -1.44 -1.55
C ALA A 50 -12.58 -2.41 -2.72
N ALA A 51 -11.58 -2.64 -3.57
CA ALA A 51 -11.68 -3.59 -4.68
C ALA A 51 -11.89 -5.03 -4.18
N PHE A 52 -11.21 -5.48 -3.12
CA PHE A 52 -11.45 -6.81 -2.54
C PHE A 52 -12.87 -6.95 -1.97
N ILE A 53 -13.40 -5.91 -1.32
CA ILE A 53 -14.76 -5.93 -0.78
C ILE A 53 -15.80 -6.05 -1.91
N LEU A 54 -15.64 -5.29 -2.99
CA LEU A 54 -16.54 -5.35 -4.15
C LEU A 54 -16.38 -6.67 -4.93
N GLU A 55 -15.17 -7.22 -4.98
CA GLU A 55 -14.91 -8.52 -5.61
C GLU A 55 -15.64 -9.65 -4.90
N ALA A 56 -15.68 -9.64 -3.56
CA ALA A 56 -16.44 -10.64 -2.82
C ALA A 56 -17.93 -10.64 -3.22
N GLN A 57 -18.52 -9.46 -3.45
CA GLN A 57 -19.92 -9.31 -3.88
C GLN A 57 -20.19 -9.81 -5.31
N LEU A 58 -19.18 -9.86 -6.18
CA LEU A 58 -19.34 -10.36 -7.54
C LEU A 58 -19.75 -11.83 -7.57
N TRP A 59 -19.23 -12.62 -6.63
CA TRP A 59 -19.44 -14.06 -6.59
C TRP A 59 -20.76 -14.44 -5.92
N ASP A 60 -21.29 -13.58 -5.04
CA ASP A 60 -22.52 -13.83 -4.29
C ASP A 60 -23.79 -13.28 -4.98
N SER A 61 -23.65 -12.32 -5.90
CA SER A 61 -24.79 -11.69 -6.57
C SER A 61 -25.39 -12.57 -7.69
N SER A 62 -26.69 -12.83 -7.64
CA SER A 62 -27.45 -13.51 -8.71
C SER A 62 -27.80 -12.59 -9.90
N SER A 63 -27.84 -11.26 -9.68
CA SER A 63 -28.22 -10.28 -10.69
C SER A 63 -27.05 -9.89 -11.60
N LYS A 64 -27.23 -10.06 -12.91
CA LYS A 64 -26.24 -9.65 -13.94
C LYS A 64 -25.96 -8.15 -13.92
N LYS A 65 -26.95 -7.30 -13.63
CA LYS A 65 -26.78 -5.84 -13.57
C LYS A 65 -25.88 -5.44 -12.41
N HIS A 66 -26.06 -6.05 -11.24
CA HIS A 66 -25.21 -5.82 -10.08
C HIS A 66 -23.78 -6.36 -10.29
N GLN A 67 -23.65 -7.51 -10.95
CA GLN A 67 -22.33 -8.02 -11.34
C GLN A 67 -21.61 -7.06 -12.28
N LEU A 68 -22.27 -6.54 -13.32
CA LEU A 68 -21.67 -5.59 -14.24
C LEU A 68 -21.24 -4.29 -13.54
N LEU A 69 -22.09 -3.75 -12.66
CA LEU A 69 -21.75 -2.55 -11.89
C LEU A 69 -20.49 -2.79 -11.05
N ASN A 70 -20.43 -3.88 -10.28
CA ASN A 70 -19.27 -4.20 -9.45
C ASN A 70 -17.99 -4.40 -10.29
N VAL A 71 -18.09 -5.03 -11.47
CA VAL A 71 -16.97 -5.15 -12.42
C VAL A 71 -16.44 -3.78 -12.83
N LEU A 72 -17.33 -2.85 -13.19
CA LEU A 72 -16.95 -1.49 -13.59
C LEU A 72 -16.31 -0.72 -12.42
N LEU A 73 -16.85 -0.86 -11.22
CA LEU A 73 -16.30 -0.22 -10.02
C LEU A 73 -14.91 -0.77 -9.66
N ILE A 74 -14.72 -2.09 -9.73
CA ILE A 74 -13.40 -2.70 -9.49
C ILE A 74 -12.41 -2.24 -10.56
N ALA A 75 -12.81 -2.25 -11.83
CA ALA A 75 -11.95 -1.76 -12.91
C ALA A 75 -11.52 -0.31 -12.68
N TRP A 76 -12.44 0.56 -12.21
CA TRP A 76 -12.15 1.95 -11.88
C TRP A 76 -11.15 2.10 -10.72
N LEU A 77 -11.30 1.31 -9.66
CA LEU A 77 -10.38 1.32 -8.52
C LEU A 77 -8.98 0.78 -8.88
N LEU A 78 -8.92 -0.31 -9.66
CA LEU A 78 -7.66 -0.88 -10.12
C LEU A 78 -6.93 0.05 -11.09
N PHE A 79 -7.69 0.72 -11.97
CA PHE A 79 -7.15 1.80 -12.80
C PHE A 79 -6.52 2.89 -11.94
N GLY A 80 -7.18 3.31 -10.85
CA GLY A 80 -6.61 4.26 -9.90
C GLY A 80 -5.33 3.79 -9.23
N CYS A 81 -5.25 2.53 -8.82
CA CYS A 81 -4.03 1.95 -8.26
C CYS A 81 -2.86 1.98 -9.27
N ILE A 82 -3.13 1.71 -10.55
CA ILE A 82 -2.13 1.79 -11.62
C ILE A 82 -1.72 3.24 -11.88
N MET A 83 -2.69 4.16 -11.94
CA MET A 83 -2.44 5.59 -12.12
C MET A 83 -1.57 6.17 -11.02
N LEU A 84 -1.84 5.85 -9.74
CA LEU A 84 -1.06 6.31 -8.59
C LEU A 84 0.39 5.80 -8.63
N SER A 85 0.64 4.67 -9.31
CA SER A 85 1.98 4.16 -9.60
C SER A 85 2.85 3.95 -8.34
N ALA A 86 2.21 3.62 -7.22
CA ALA A 86 2.89 3.26 -5.98
C ALA A 86 3.54 1.87 -6.14
N ARG A 87 4.88 1.83 -6.18
CA ARG A 87 5.65 0.64 -6.58
C ARG A 87 5.27 -0.64 -5.83
N ILE A 88 5.15 -0.56 -4.51
CA ILE A 88 4.77 -1.73 -3.68
C ILE A 88 3.39 -2.27 -4.09
N HIS A 89 2.42 -1.42 -4.40
CA HIS A 89 1.08 -1.85 -4.79
C HIS A 89 1.04 -2.42 -6.21
N LEU A 90 1.88 -1.94 -7.13
CA LEU A 90 2.04 -2.54 -8.46
C LEU A 90 2.59 -3.97 -8.38
N ILE A 91 3.42 -4.27 -7.37
CA ILE A 91 3.94 -5.61 -7.10
C ILE A 91 2.90 -6.47 -6.36
N LEU A 92 2.26 -5.91 -5.33
CA LEU A 92 1.32 -6.65 -4.50
C LEU A 92 0.03 -7.00 -5.25
N LEU A 93 -0.47 -6.13 -6.13
CA LEU A 93 -1.70 -6.39 -6.88
C LEU A 93 -1.71 -7.74 -7.64
N PRO A 94 -0.74 -8.08 -8.52
CA PRO A 94 -0.72 -9.37 -9.19
C PRO A 94 -0.57 -10.55 -8.22
N ILE A 95 0.20 -10.38 -7.13
CA ILE A 95 0.35 -11.41 -6.09
C ILE A 95 -1.00 -11.70 -5.42
N PHE A 96 -1.71 -10.66 -5.00
CA PHE A 96 -3.02 -10.82 -4.36
C PHE A 96 -4.08 -11.36 -5.33
N ILE A 97 -4.08 -10.95 -6.60
CA ILE A 97 -4.96 -11.55 -7.62
C ILE A 97 -4.68 -13.05 -7.74
N LEU A 98 -3.41 -13.46 -7.81
CA LEU A 98 -3.03 -14.86 -7.91
C LEU A 98 -3.46 -15.64 -6.67
N VAL A 99 -3.11 -15.18 -5.47
CA VAL A 99 -3.49 -15.83 -4.20
C VAL A 99 -5.01 -15.94 -4.09
N ARG A 100 -5.74 -14.85 -4.37
CA ARG A 100 -7.20 -14.86 -4.36
C ARG A 100 -7.78 -15.86 -5.34
N THR A 101 -7.22 -15.95 -6.54
CA THR A 101 -7.64 -16.92 -7.55
C THR A 101 -7.40 -18.35 -7.07
N LEU A 102 -6.23 -18.63 -6.49
CA LEU A 102 -5.91 -19.94 -5.92
C LEU A 102 -6.89 -20.34 -4.80
N ASP A 103 -7.26 -19.40 -3.93
CA ASP A 103 -8.24 -19.64 -2.88
C ASP A 103 -9.63 -19.96 -3.45
N LEU A 104 -10.07 -19.21 -4.48
CA LEU A 104 -11.31 -19.52 -5.19
C LEU A 104 -11.26 -20.89 -5.87
N LEU A 105 -10.13 -21.26 -6.46
CA LEU A 105 -9.94 -22.55 -7.14
C LEU A 105 -9.91 -23.75 -6.16
N ARG A 106 -9.36 -23.55 -4.96
CA ARG A 106 -9.34 -24.55 -3.89
C ARG A 106 -10.69 -24.69 -3.19
N GLY A 107 -11.45 -23.60 -3.12
CA GLY A 107 -12.80 -23.61 -2.56
C GLY A 107 -13.84 -24.32 -3.44
N LYS A 108 -15.09 -24.31 -2.97
CA LYS A 108 -16.28 -24.80 -3.71
C LYS A 108 -16.76 -23.79 -4.77
N ALA A 109 -15.86 -23.01 -5.37
CA ALA A 109 -16.27 -22.02 -6.37
C ALA A 109 -16.95 -22.74 -7.54
N THR A 110 -18.18 -22.32 -7.84
CA THR A 110 -19.05 -22.91 -8.86
C THR A 110 -18.54 -22.71 -10.28
N ASN A 111 -17.55 -21.83 -10.51
CA ASN A 111 -17.02 -21.57 -11.86
C ASN A 111 -15.52 -21.21 -11.89
N LYS A 112 -14.67 -22.21 -11.61
CA LYS A 112 -13.19 -22.11 -11.58
C LYS A 112 -12.58 -21.51 -12.86
N LYS A 113 -13.15 -21.82 -14.03
CA LYS A 113 -12.71 -21.27 -15.33
C LYS A 113 -12.94 -19.76 -15.40
N LYS A 114 -14.11 -19.28 -14.95
CA LYS A 114 -14.44 -17.84 -14.93
C LYS A 114 -13.48 -17.08 -14.02
N ALA A 115 -13.15 -17.61 -12.84
CA ALA A 115 -12.18 -16.99 -11.92
C ALA A 115 -10.78 -16.87 -12.55
N SER A 116 -10.31 -17.93 -13.22
CA SER A 116 -8.99 -17.93 -13.87
C SER A 116 -8.92 -16.93 -15.04
N LEU A 117 -9.98 -16.87 -15.86
CA LEU A 117 -10.08 -15.90 -16.97
C LEU A 117 -10.16 -14.45 -16.46
N TRP A 118 -10.91 -14.22 -15.38
CA TRP A 118 -10.99 -12.91 -14.74
C TRP A 118 -9.62 -12.43 -14.24
N ALA A 119 -8.89 -13.30 -13.54
CA ALA A 119 -7.54 -13.01 -13.06
C ALA A 119 -6.56 -12.73 -14.21
N ALA A 120 -6.57 -13.57 -15.25
CA ALA A 120 -5.75 -13.38 -16.44
C ALA A 120 -6.08 -12.04 -17.13
N GLY A 121 -7.36 -11.71 -17.27
CA GLY A 121 -7.82 -10.45 -17.85
C GLY A 121 -7.30 -9.23 -17.10
N ILE A 122 -7.37 -9.24 -15.76
CA ILE A 122 -6.84 -8.13 -14.95
C ILE A 122 -5.32 -8.01 -15.10
N ILE A 123 -4.58 -9.13 -15.05
CA ILE A 123 -3.11 -9.12 -15.19
C ILE A 123 -2.70 -8.60 -16.57
N ILE A 124 -3.34 -9.07 -17.64
CA ILE A 124 -3.06 -8.60 -19.00
C ILE A 124 -3.37 -7.11 -19.14
N ALA A 125 -4.53 -6.66 -18.64
CA ALA A 125 -4.89 -5.25 -18.65
C ALA A 125 -3.90 -4.39 -17.87
N MET A 126 -3.45 -4.86 -16.70
CA MET A 126 -2.44 -4.19 -15.89
C MET A 126 -1.11 -4.07 -16.64
N VAL A 127 -0.61 -5.15 -17.23
CA VAL A 127 0.64 -5.12 -18.03
C VAL A 127 0.52 -4.16 -19.21
N ALA A 128 -0.60 -4.21 -19.94
CA ALA A 128 -0.85 -3.32 -21.07
C ALA A 128 -0.91 -1.83 -20.65
N LEU A 129 -1.60 -1.52 -19.55
CA LEU A 129 -1.66 -0.16 -19.01
C LEU A 129 -0.29 0.30 -18.50
N MET A 130 0.45 -0.58 -17.82
CA MET A 130 1.78 -0.24 -17.32
C MET A 130 2.77 0.08 -18.44
N ALA A 131 2.65 -0.60 -19.58
CA ALA A 131 3.50 -0.40 -20.75
C ALA A 131 3.13 0.87 -21.55
N THR A 132 1.86 1.25 -21.58
CA THR A 132 1.37 2.39 -22.38
C THR A 132 1.34 3.71 -21.62
N LEU A 133 1.15 3.68 -20.28
CA LEU A 133 1.12 4.90 -19.47
C LEU A 133 2.56 5.38 -19.17
N PRO A 134 2.91 6.64 -19.55
CA PRO A 134 4.28 7.14 -19.43
C PRO A 134 4.79 7.18 -17.97
N GLY A 135 3.90 7.39 -17.01
CA GLY A 135 4.25 7.41 -15.58
C GLY A 135 4.67 6.05 -15.04
N THR A 136 3.97 4.97 -15.40
CA THR A 136 4.29 3.60 -14.97
C THR A 136 5.49 3.03 -15.71
N ALA A 137 5.61 3.27 -17.02
CA ALA A 137 6.75 2.83 -17.80
C ALA A 137 8.07 3.39 -17.24
N ARG A 138 8.06 4.66 -16.79
CA ARG A 138 9.22 5.28 -16.12
C ARG A 138 9.60 4.56 -14.83
N ARG A 139 8.63 4.05 -14.05
CA ARG A 139 8.92 3.29 -12.81
C ARG A 139 9.70 2.01 -13.07
N LEU A 140 9.48 1.33 -14.20
CA LEU A 140 10.27 0.15 -14.58
C LEU A 140 11.73 0.54 -14.85
N THR A 141 11.95 1.64 -15.56
CA THR A 141 13.29 2.18 -15.81
C THR A 141 13.97 2.61 -14.52
N ASP A 142 13.26 3.29 -13.62
CA ASP A 142 13.79 3.67 -12.31
C ASP A 142 14.20 2.44 -11.49
N LEU A 143 13.38 1.40 -11.47
CA LEU A 143 13.68 0.15 -10.75
C LEU A 143 14.94 -0.53 -11.30
N LYS A 144 15.12 -0.55 -12.62
CA LYS A 144 16.35 -1.04 -13.25
C LYS A 144 17.57 -0.23 -12.82
N ASN A 145 17.46 1.10 -12.77
CA ASN A 145 18.57 1.98 -12.37
C ASN A 145 18.89 1.84 -10.87
N GLU A 146 17.87 1.75 -10.02
CA GLU A 146 18.03 1.53 -8.58
C GLU A 146 18.70 0.18 -8.29
N TRP A 147 18.34 -0.87 -9.02
CA TRP A 147 18.99 -2.18 -8.91
C TRP A 147 20.46 -2.14 -9.29
N ARG A 148 20.80 -1.47 -10.41
CA ARG A 148 22.20 -1.27 -10.83
C ARG A 148 23.01 -0.49 -9.81
N SER A 149 22.36 0.36 -9.02
CA SER A 149 23.03 1.30 -8.10
C SER A 149 23.00 0.84 -6.64
N LEU A 150 22.64 -0.43 -6.37
CA LEU A 150 22.54 -0.97 -5.00
C LEU A 150 23.86 -0.89 -4.24
N ASP A 151 24.97 -1.24 -4.89
CA ASP A 151 26.30 -1.29 -4.29
C ASP A 151 27.08 0.04 -4.44
N GLY A 152 26.47 1.04 -5.07
CA GLY A 152 27.09 2.33 -5.32
C GLY A 152 26.49 3.07 -6.50
N MET A 153 26.84 4.34 -6.65
CA MET A 153 26.34 5.19 -7.72
C MET A 153 26.81 4.68 -9.09
N VAL A 154 25.87 4.42 -10.00
CA VAL A 154 26.18 4.01 -11.39
C VAL A 154 25.59 5.05 -12.33
N GLU A 155 26.40 5.58 -13.25
CA GLU A 155 25.97 6.56 -14.26
C GLU A 155 25.25 7.79 -13.67
N GLY A 156 25.71 8.25 -12.51
CA GLY A 156 25.10 9.41 -11.86
C GLY A 156 23.77 9.13 -11.17
N LYS A 157 23.36 7.86 -11.04
CA LYS A 157 22.13 7.45 -10.35
C LYS A 157 22.45 6.79 -9.00
N GLN A 158 21.78 7.26 -7.96
CA GLN A 158 21.75 6.62 -6.65
C GLN A 158 20.67 5.55 -6.58
N THR A 159 20.80 4.64 -5.60
CA THR A 159 19.72 3.74 -5.22
C THR A 159 18.58 4.47 -4.51
N ASN A 160 17.56 3.73 -4.09
CA ASN A 160 16.41 4.26 -3.38
C ASN A 160 16.81 4.85 -2.02
N HIS A 161 16.26 6.01 -1.65
CA HIS A 161 16.54 6.64 -0.34
C HIS A 161 16.23 5.70 0.83
N ARG A 162 15.25 4.80 0.70
CA ARG A 162 14.86 3.85 1.76
C ARG A 162 15.99 2.92 2.18
N VAL A 163 16.90 2.58 1.27
CA VAL A 163 18.08 1.76 1.60
C VAL A 163 18.92 2.46 2.67
N TYR A 164 19.11 3.77 2.53
CA TYR A 164 19.82 4.59 3.50
C TYR A 164 18.99 4.82 4.76
N LEU A 165 17.71 5.17 4.63
CA LEU A 165 16.82 5.33 5.79
C LEU A 165 16.80 4.08 6.68
N TRP A 166 16.76 2.88 6.09
CA TRP A 166 16.77 1.63 6.85
C TRP A 166 18.12 1.32 7.48
N ARG A 167 19.22 1.63 6.77
CA ARG A 167 20.57 1.44 7.31
C ARG A 167 20.83 2.34 8.51
N TYR A 168 20.55 3.63 8.38
CA TYR A 168 20.70 4.60 9.47
C TYR A 168 19.68 4.32 10.58
N GLY A 169 18.43 4.05 10.21
CA GLY A 169 17.38 3.71 11.16
C GLY A 169 17.67 2.47 11.99
N TRP A 170 18.27 1.43 11.40
CA TRP A 170 18.73 0.26 12.16
C TRP A 170 19.84 0.61 13.16
N ASN A 171 20.77 1.48 12.76
CA ASN A 171 21.85 1.93 13.66
C ASN A 171 21.33 2.75 14.83
N VAL A 172 20.29 3.54 14.62
CA VAL A 172 19.60 4.29 15.67
C VAL A 172 18.80 3.35 16.58
N ALA A 173 18.00 2.45 15.99
CA ALA A 173 17.11 1.57 16.75
C ALA A 173 17.85 0.61 17.70
N LYS A 174 19.04 0.14 17.31
CA LYS A 174 19.83 -0.79 18.13
C LYS A 174 20.45 -0.15 19.39
N GLU A 175 20.41 1.18 19.53
CA GLU A 175 20.91 1.87 20.73
C GLU A 175 20.03 1.64 21.97
N SER A 176 18.72 1.42 21.77
CA SER A 176 17.77 1.08 22.84
C SER A 176 16.86 -0.08 22.42
N PRO A 177 17.37 -1.33 22.38
CA PRO A 177 16.69 -2.44 21.72
C PRO A 177 15.47 -2.98 22.49
N ILE A 178 15.37 -2.72 23.80
CA ILE A 178 14.31 -3.30 24.64
C ILE A 178 13.05 -2.44 24.62
N ILE A 179 13.19 -1.17 25.03
CA ILE A 179 12.07 -0.22 25.18
C ILE A 179 12.02 0.85 24.10
N GLY A 180 13.03 0.90 23.22
CA GLY A 180 13.14 1.92 22.19
C GLY A 180 13.58 3.27 22.73
N LEU A 181 13.55 4.26 21.85
CA LEU A 181 13.94 5.65 22.11
C LEU A 181 12.78 6.49 22.66
N GLY A 182 11.57 5.93 22.71
CA GLY A 182 10.34 6.61 23.07
C GLY A 182 9.49 6.95 21.84
N ASN A 183 8.17 6.81 21.97
CA ASN A 183 7.21 7.09 20.91
C ASN A 183 7.32 8.55 20.42
N GLY A 184 7.41 8.74 19.10
CA GLY A 184 7.53 10.04 18.46
C GLY A 184 8.93 10.68 18.55
N ALA A 185 9.92 10.04 19.18
CA ALA A 185 11.30 10.52 19.19
C ALA A 185 12.13 9.97 18.00
N GLY A 186 11.68 8.87 17.39
CA GLY A 186 12.45 8.13 16.39
C GLY A 186 12.86 8.99 15.20
N ASP A 187 11.94 9.75 14.63
CA ASP A 187 12.17 10.55 13.41
C ASP A 187 13.24 11.64 13.64
N GLU A 188 13.27 12.27 14.81
CA GLU A 188 14.25 13.30 15.14
C GLU A 188 15.64 12.71 15.30
N VAL A 189 15.77 11.54 15.97
CA VAL A 189 17.05 10.85 16.11
C VAL A 189 17.54 10.31 14.77
N LEU A 190 16.64 9.79 13.93
CA LEU A 190 16.97 9.41 12.56
C LEU A 190 17.47 10.61 11.74
N HIS A 191 16.79 11.74 11.83
CA HIS A 191 17.19 12.96 11.14
C HIS A 191 18.59 13.43 11.56
N GLN A 192 18.91 13.38 12.85
CA GLN A 192 20.26 13.68 13.35
C GLN A 192 21.29 12.69 12.79
N ALA A 193 21.00 11.39 12.79
CA ALA A 193 21.89 10.38 12.22
C ALA A 193 22.14 10.60 10.72
N LEU A 194 21.12 11.03 9.97
CA LEU A 194 21.21 11.31 8.54
C LEU A 194 22.08 12.53 8.20
N GLN A 195 22.41 13.41 9.16
CA GLN A 195 23.35 14.52 8.92
C GLN A 195 24.74 14.03 8.54
N SER A 196 25.10 12.79 8.92
CA SER A 196 26.34 12.14 8.51
C SER A 196 26.25 11.39 7.17
N CYS A 197 25.11 11.46 6.48
CA CYS A 197 24.89 10.79 5.21
C CYS A 197 25.21 11.72 4.04
N ASP A 198 26.37 11.48 3.40
CA ASP A 198 26.85 12.26 2.26
C ASP A 198 26.24 11.83 0.90
N ALA A 199 25.25 10.93 0.90
CA ALA A 199 24.63 10.43 -0.32
C ALA A 199 23.75 11.51 -0.99
N VAL A 200 24.04 11.83 -2.25
CA VAL A 200 23.34 12.85 -3.04
C VAL A 200 22.24 12.24 -3.89
N PHE A 201 21.00 12.63 -3.66
CA PHE A 201 19.85 12.23 -4.45
C PHE A 201 19.43 13.33 -5.43
N TYR A 202 18.62 12.99 -6.44
CA TYR A 202 18.18 13.97 -7.45
C TYR A 202 16.66 13.98 -7.58
N ASN A 203 16.06 15.16 -7.42
CA ASN A 203 14.64 15.38 -7.70
C ASN A 203 14.46 16.17 -8.98
N LYS A 204 14.45 15.48 -10.13
CA LYS A 204 14.24 15.99 -11.50
C LYS A 204 15.25 17.04 -12.02
N LYS A 205 15.69 17.99 -11.19
CA LYS A 205 16.58 19.10 -11.56
C LYS A 205 17.61 19.45 -10.48
N GLU A 206 17.30 19.21 -9.20
CA GLU A 206 18.17 19.64 -8.10
C GLU A 206 18.68 18.45 -7.28
N PRO A 207 19.98 18.45 -6.91
CA PRO A 207 20.51 17.53 -5.92
C PRO A 207 19.92 17.85 -4.54
N TYR A 208 19.73 16.83 -3.72
CA TYR A 208 19.30 16.98 -2.33
C TYR A 208 19.94 15.91 -1.45
N TYR A 209 19.99 16.19 -0.15
CA TYR A 209 20.45 15.26 0.87
C TYR A 209 19.29 14.80 1.76
N LEU A 210 19.42 13.61 2.35
CA LEU A 210 18.32 13.05 3.15
C LEU A 210 18.02 13.89 4.40
N TYR A 211 19.05 14.46 5.03
CA TYR A 211 18.88 15.31 6.22
C TYR A 211 18.19 16.64 5.91
N GLU A 212 18.00 17.04 4.65
CA GLU A 212 17.24 18.25 4.32
C GLU A 212 15.75 18.07 4.57
N PHE A 213 15.32 16.82 4.77
CA PHE A 213 13.95 16.44 5.06
C PHE A 213 13.86 15.71 6.41
N LYS A 214 12.73 15.88 7.11
CA LYS A 214 12.41 15.10 8.30
C LYS A 214 11.70 13.81 7.88
N TYR A 215 12.48 12.82 7.45
CA TYR A 215 11.97 11.52 7.04
C TYR A 215 11.61 10.65 8.26
N ASP A 216 10.52 9.90 8.12
CA ASP A 216 10.27 8.71 8.93
C ASP A 216 11.08 7.51 8.39
N PHE A 217 11.02 6.37 9.08
CA PHE A 217 11.80 5.19 8.73
C PHE A 217 11.31 4.48 7.45
N HIS A 218 10.14 4.85 6.90
CA HIS A 218 9.49 4.20 5.76
C HIS A 218 9.43 2.67 5.92
N ASN A 219 9.16 2.20 7.14
CA ASN A 219 9.02 0.79 7.47
C ASN A 219 8.40 0.67 8.86
N ILE A 220 7.17 0.13 8.92
CA ILE A 220 6.40 0.02 10.16
C ILE A 220 7.11 -0.80 11.25
N ILE A 221 7.86 -1.85 10.89
CA ILE A 221 8.57 -2.69 11.86
C ILE A 221 9.76 -1.93 12.41
N LEU A 222 10.55 -1.30 11.54
CA LEU A 222 11.73 -0.56 11.95
C LEU A 222 11.37 0.66 12.79
N GLN A 223 10.30 1.37 12.43
CA GLN A 223 9.74 2.48 13.23
C GLN A 223 9.38 1.99 14.63
N ASN A 224 8.59 0.90 14.73
CA ASN A 224 8.18 0.36 16.03
C ASN A 224 9.36 -0.19 16.84
N PHE A 225 10.40 -0.69 16.17
CA PHE A 225 11.62 -1.12 16.84
C PHE A 225 12.43 0.07 17.37
N ALA A 226 12.56 1.15 16.60
CA ALA A 226 13.27 2.34 17.04
C ALA A 226 12.56 3.02 18.22
N GLU A 227 11.23 3.13 18.18
CA GLU A 227 10.47 3.88 19.17
C GLU A 227 10.08 3.08 20.41
N GLY A 228 9.69 1.81 20.22
CA GLY A 228 9.20 0.93 21.29
C GLY A 228 10.06 -0.31 21.53
N GLY A 229 11.20 -0.45 20.85
CA GLY A 229 12.08 -1.61 20.97
C GLY A 229 11.40 -2.92 20.56
N ILE A 230 11.92 -4.02 21.06
CA ILE A 230 11.35 -5.34 20.82
C ILE A 230 9.92 -5.48 21.36
N VAL A 231 9.58 -4.72 22.42
CA VAL A 231 8.23 -4.71 22.99
C VAL A 231 7.23 -4.11 22.00
N GLY A 232 7.55 -2.97 21.38
CA GLY A 232 6.73 -2.36 20.34
C GLY A 232 6.51 -3.28 19.14
N VAL A 233 7.60 -3.91 18.65
CA VAL A 233 7.51 -4.89 17.56
C VAL A 233 6.64 -6.10 17.94
N ALA A 234 6.78 -6.63 19.16
CA ALA A 234 5.99 -7.76 19.60
C ALA A 234 4.49 -7.44 19.63
N ILE A 235 4.11 -6.26 20.14
CA ILE A 235 2.72 -5.78 20.15
C ILE A 235 2.20 -5.62 18.71
N LEU A 236 2.99 -4.99 17.83
CA LEU A 236 2.64 -4.80 16.43
C LEU A 236 2.37 -6.16 15.75
N LEU A 237 3.33 -7.10 15.85
CA LEU A 237 3.20 -8.41 15.24
C LEU A 237 2.04 -9.21 15.82
N PHE A 238 1.83 -9.16 17.14
CA PHE A 238 0.67 -9.77 17.78
C PHE A 238 -0.63 -9.25 17.18
N LEU A 239 -0.77 -7.93 17.03
CA LEU A 239 -1.96 -7.30 16.47
C LEU A 239 -2.21 -7.73 15.01
N PHE A 240 -1.18 -7.75 14.17
CA PHE A 240 -1.32 -8.20 12.77
C PHE A 240 -1.61 -9.69 12.64
N VAL A 241 -0.96 -10.53 13.46
CA VAL A 241 -1.18 -11.99 13.45
C VAL A 241 -2.60 -12.30 13.90
N VAL A 242 -3.06 -11.73 15.02
CA VAL A 242 -4.43 -11.91 15.51
C VAL A 242 -5.44 -11.38 14.49
N GLY A 243 -5.20 -10.18 13.96
CA GLY A 243 -6.06 -9.57 12.94
C GLY A 243 -6.21 -10.43 11.70
N PHE A 244 -5.11 -10.97 11.19
CA PHE A 244 -5.10 -11.87 10.03
C PHE A 244 -5.78 -13.21 10.30
N LEU A 245 -5.50 -13.85 11.45
CA LEU A 245 -6.05 -15.17 11.80
C LEU A 245 -7.55 -15.12 12.11
N GLN A 246 -8.04 -14.03 12.70
CA GLN A 246 -9.47 -13.87 13.00
C GLN A 246 -10.29 -13.37 11.79
N SER A 247 -9.62 -12.83 10.77
CA SER A 247 -10.27 -12.33 9.56
C SER A 247 -10.51 -13.42 8.51
N GLN A 248 -11.56 -13.24 7.71
CA GLN A 248 -11.93 -14.15 6.61
C GLN A 248 -12.26 -13.35 5.34
N GLY A 249 -12.19 -14.04 4.19
CA GLY A 249 -12.53 -13.45 2.89
C GLY A 249 -11.77 -12.15 2.60
N PRO A 250 -12.44 -11.08 2.14
CA PRO A 250 -11.79 -9.83 1.74
C PRO A 250 -10.96 -9.17 2.87
N TRP A 251 -11.39 -9.34 4.12
CA TRP A 251 -10.74 -8.73 5.28
C TRP A 251 -9.38 -9.35 5.59
N ARG A 252 -9.22 -10.65 5.35
CA ARG A 252 -7.94 -11.33 5.54
C ARG A 252 -6.88 -10.79 4.58
N TYR A 253 -7.26 -10.51 3.34
CA TYR A 253 -6.37 -9.87 2.37
C TYR A 253 -6.10 -8.41 2.72
N ALA A 254 -7.08 -7.68 3.28
CA ALA A 254 -6.87 -6.31 3.74
C ALA A 254 -5.81 -6.22 4.86
N TRP A 255 -5.85 -7.13 5.83
CA TRP A 255 -4.81 -7.24 6.87
C TRP A 255 -3.42 -7.54 6.30
N ALA A 256 -3.34 -8.54 5.41
CA ALA A 256 -2.08 -8.88 4.75
C ALA A 256 -1.55 -7.72 3.90
N LEU A 257 -2.42 -7.04 3.15
CA LEU A 257 -2.06 -5.90 2.32
C LEU A 257 -1.56 -4.74 3.17
N PHE A 258 -2.24 -4.41 4.28
CA PHE A 258 -1.80 -3.37 5.21
C PHE A 258 -0.39 -3.68 5.72
N PHE A 259 -0.16 -4.90 6.20
CA PHE A 259 1.15 -5.30 6.73
C PHE A 259 2.24 -5.21 5.66
N LEU A 260 2.00 -5.76 4.47
CA LEU A 260 2.97 -5.77 3.37
C LEU A 260 3.26 -4.35 2.84
N THR A 261 2.26 -3.47 2.78
CA THR A 261 2.49 -2.05 2.48
C THR A 261 3.33 -1.39 3.57
N GLY A 262 3.06 -1.73 4.84
CA GLY A 262 3.81 -1.28 6.01
C GLY A 262 5.30 -1.68 6.00
N MET A 263 5.68 -2.76 5.31
CA MET A 263 7.09 -3.12 5.12
C MET A 263 7.89 -2.06 4.35
N THR A 264 7.19 -1.16 3.66
CA THR A 264 7.81 -0.07 2.90
C THR A 264 7.35 1.32 3.34
N GLU A 265 6.40 1.43 4.25
CA GLU A 265 5.85 2.71 4.70
C GLU A 265 5.62 2.67 6.21
N SER A 266 5.93 3.76 6.91
CA SER A 266 5.57 3.91 8.32
C SER A 266 4.09 4.27 8.44
N LEU A 267 3.20 3.31 8.15
CA LEU A 267 1.75 3.55 8.02
C LEU A 267 1.08 4.13 9.27
N LEU A 268 1.62 3.83 10.46
CA LEU A 268 1.03 4.27 11.73
C LEU A 268 1.44 5.69 12.14
N GLU A 269 2.42 6.29 11.46
CA GLU A 269 2.85 7.68 11.69
C GLU A 269 1.87 8.69 11.10
N ARG A 270 0.87 8.23 10.33
CA ARG A 270 -0.18 9.07 9.76
C ARG A 270 -1.55 8.62 10.26
N GLN A 271 -2.38 9.61 10.60
CA GLN A 271 -3.76 9.38 11.05
C GLN A 271 -4.57 8.47 10.12
N ALA A 272 -4.34 8.57 8.80
CA ALA A 272 -4.99 7.71 7.83
C ALA A 272 -4.72 6.22 8.07
N GLY A 273 -3.47 5.82 8.33
CA GLY A 273 -3.16 4.42 8.62
C GLY A 273 -3.73 3.96 9.95
N VAL A 274 -3.72 4.81 10.98
CA VAL A 274 -4.33 4.51 12.29
C VAL A 274 -5.84 4.32 12.17
N PHE A 275 -6.54 5.18 11.41
CA PHE A 275 -7.97 5.04 11.16
C PHE A 275 -8.30 3.78 10.37
N LEU A 276 -7.49 3.45 9.35
CA LEU A 276 -7.66 2.21 8.62
C LEU A 276 -7.44 0.99 9.51
N LEU A 277 -6.42 0.99 10.36
CA LEU A 277 -6.16 -0.11 11.30
C LEU A 277 -7.35 -0.29 12.26
N THR A 278 -7.84 0.81 12.82
CA THR A 278 -9.02 0.82 13.70
C THR A 278 -10.24 0.25 12.98
N PHE A 279 -10.46 0.66 11.74
CA PHE A 279 -11.55 0.14 10.91
C PHE A 279 -11.44 -1.38 10.69
N LEU A 280 -10.24 -1.90 10.41
CA LEU A 280 -10.00 -3.34 10.24
C LEU A 280 -10.28 -4.14 11.52
N ILE A 281 -9.88 -3.61 12.69
CA ILE A 281 -10.17 -4.22 14.00
C ILE A 281 -11.68 -4.29 14.24
N LEU A 282 -12.41 -3.20 13.94
CA LEU A 282 -13.87 -3.15 14.10
C LEU A 282 -14.60 -4.15 13.20
N GLN A 283 -14.07 -4.48 12.01
CA GLN A 283 -14.69 -5.50 11.16
C GLN A 283 -14.62 -6.91 11.76
N ILE A 284 -13.59 -7.21 12.54
CA ILE A 284 -13.48 -8.49 13.27
C ILE A 284 -14.56 -8.56 14.35
N GLN A 285 -14.69 -7.50 15.15
CA GLN A 285 -15.66 -7.43 16.25
C GLN A 285 -17.10 -7.53 15.76
N ALA A 286 -17.44 -6.77 14.71
CA ALA A 286 -18.78 -6.77 14.12
C ALA A 286 -19.19 -8.14 13.55
N ARG A 287 -18.22 -8.97 13.14
CA ARG A 287 -18.47 -10.33 12.69
C ARG A 287 -18.72 -11.28 13.87
N ASN A 288 -17.89 -11.22 14.91
CA ASN A 288 -18.00 -12.11 16.08
C ASN A 288 -19.27 -11.85 16.90
N SER A 289 -19.91 -10.69 16.73
CA SER A 289 -21.20 -10.36 17.35
C SER A 289 -22.41 -10.76 16.50
N SER A 290 -22.24 -11.29 15.28
CA SER A 290 -23.38 -11.71 14.46
C SER A 290 -23.97 -13.03 14.98
N PRO A 291 -25.30 -13.12 15.15
CA PRO A 291 -25.95 -14.30 15.71
C PRO A 291 -25.78 -15.58 14.88
N GLU A 292 -25.38 -15.48 13.61
CA GLU A 292 -25.11 -16.64 12.74
C GLU A 292 -23.79 -17.36 13.05
N THR A 293 -22.96 -16.82 13.97
CA THR A 293 -21.67 -17.41 14.36
C THR A 293 -21.62 -17.95 15.79
N ARG A 294 -22.75 -17.91 16.53
CA ARG A 294 -22.95 -18.65 17.79
C ARG A 294 -23.81 -19.87 17.57
#